data_AF-A0A520JXA8-F1
#
_entry.id   AF-A0A520JXA8-F1
#
_cell.length_a   1.000
_cell.length_b   1.000
_cell.length_c   1.000
_cell.angle_alpha   90.00
_cell.angle_beta   90.00
_cell.angle_gamma   90.00
#
_symmetry.space_group_name_H-M   'P 1'
#
loop_
_entity.id
_entity.type
_entity.pdbx_description
1 polymer ?
#
loop_
_entity_poly.entity_id
_entity_poly.type
_entity_poly.pdbx_seq_one_letter_code
_entity_poly.pdbx_strand_id
1 'polypeptide(L)'
;MPYRDVQHSFLKAMSDKFAEKPDSTRTKFYVYGGLAQKGGTRKREFIEDAKKIVASRTVGTPAYNPDVGMPQGQRLLMPYMLNHTDIMCYHDDLHWVNNAAMQQCHDDMRRCIILGLDDAHGILETRLGK
;
A
#
# COMPACT_ATOMS: atom_id res chain seq x y z
N MET A 1 -19.96 -19.80 -4.10
CA MET A 1 -18.80 -20.59 -4.59
C MET A 1 -17.77 -19.62 -5.18
N PRO A 2 -16.47 -19.86 -5.01
CA PRO A 2 -15.44 -19.08 -5.69
C PRO A 2 -15.60 -19.17 -7.22
N TYR A 3 -15.05 -18.20 -7.94
CA TYR A 3 -15.02 -18.25 -9.41
C TYR A 3 -14.23 -19.49 -9.88
N ARG A 4 -14.68 -20.11 -10.97
CA ARG A 4 -14.11 -21.37 -11.46
C ARG A 4 -12.66 -21.22 -11.91
N ASP A 5 -12.34 -20.09 -12.53
CA ASP A 5 -10.98 -19.76 -12.94
C ASP A 5 -10.19 -19.19 -11.76
N VAL A 6 -9.06 -19.82 -11.45
CA VAL A 6 -8.16 -19.43 -10.36
C VAL A 6 -7.57 -18.04 -10.60
N GLN A 7 -7.36 -17.62 -11.86
CA GLN A 7 -6.80 -16.31 -12.20
C GLN A 7 -7.65 -15.15 -11.66
N HIS A 8 -8.96 -15.35 -11.58
CA HIS A 8 -9.94 -14.36 -11.11
C HIS A 8 -10.58 -14.74 -9.77
N SER A 9 -10.11 -15.82 -9.15
CA SER A 9 -10.61 -16.31 -7.88
C SER A 9 -9.71 -15.89 -6.72
N PHE A 10 -10.31 -15.65 -5.55
CA PHE A 10 -9.56 -15.34 -4.33
C PHE A 10 -8.82 -16.55 -3.75
N LEU A 11 -9.09 -17.77 -4.24
CA LEU A 11 -8.58 -19.01 -3.66
C LEU A 11 -7.05 -19.05 -3.58
N LYS A 12 -6.35 -18.56 -4.62
CA LYS A 12 -4.88 -18.49 -4.62
C LYS A 12 -4.38 -17.59 -3.49
N ALA A 13 -4.89 -16.37 -3.43
CA ALA A 13 -4.51 -15.41 -2.39
C ALA A 13 -4.83 -15.90 -0.97
N MET A 14 -5.94 -16.62 -0.75
CA MET A 14 -6.26 -17.18 0.56
C MET A 14 -5.27 -18.28 0.96
N SER A 15 -4.96 -19.20 0.03
CA SER A 15 -3.99 -20.28 0.25
C SER A 15 -2.58 -19.77 0.51
N ASP A 16 -2.17 -18.68 -0.14
CA ASP A 16 -0.82 -18.11 0.03
C ASP A 16 -0.70 -17.24 1.30
N LYS A 17 -1.83 -16.77 1.87
CA LYS A 17 -1.85 -15.90 3.07
C LYS A 17 -1.90 -16.68 4.37
N PHE A 18 -2.73 -17.71 4.43
CA PHE A 18 -3.07 -18.42 5.66
C PHE A 18 -2.46 -19.82 5.66
N ALA A 19 -2.09 -20.32 6.83
CA ALA A 19 -1.62 -21.70 6.96
C ALA A 19 -2.80 -22.68 6.85
N GLU A 20 -3.98 -22.26 7.30
CA GLU A 20 -5.22 -23.01 7.23
C GLU A 20 -5.87 -22.93 5.84
N LYS A 21 -6.77 -23.87 5.55
CA LYS A 21 -7.55 -23.86 4.30
C LYS A 21 -8.49 -22.64 4.24
N PRO A 22 -8.82 -22.15 3.03
CA PRO A 22 -9.72 -20.99 2.86
C PRO A 22 -11.13 -21.14 3.46
N ASP A 23 -11.60 -22.38 3.67
CA ASP A 23 -12.89 -22.70 4.28
C ASP A 23 -12.80 -22.97 5.80
N SER A 24 -11.60 -22.83 6.40
CA SER A 24 -11.40 -23.00 7.84
C SER A 24 -12.15 -21.93 8.63
N THR A 25 -12.78 -22.35 9.73
CA THR A 25 -13.50 -21.47 10.67
C THR A 25 -12.72 -21.21 11.96
N ARG A 26 -11.51 -21.76 12.10
CA ARG A 26 -10.67 -21.66 13.29
C ARG A 26 -9.23 -21.33 12.92
N THR A 27 -8.56 -20.55 13.77
CA THR A 27 -7.13 -20.21 13.67
C THR A 27 -6.56 -19.94 15.07
N LYS A 28 -5.28 -19.56 15.14
CA LYS A 28 -4.55 -19.26 16.38
C LYS A 28 -4.34 -17.75 16.52
N PHE A 29 -4.36 -17.28 17.77
CA PHE A 29 -4.09 -15.89 18.16
C PHE A 29 -3.05 -15.86 19.29
N TYR A 30 -2.42 -14.71 19.51
CA TYR A 30 -1.46 -14.43 20.59
C TYR A 30 -0.17 -15.28 20.56
N VAL A 31 0.08 -16.04 19.50
CA VAL A 31 1.24 -16.93 19.33
C VAL A 31 2.33 -16.36 18.41
N TYR A 32 2.13 -15.15 17.87
CA TYR A 32 2.97 -14.58 16.82
C TYR A 32 4.09 -13.65 17.34
N GLY A 33 4.14 -13.39 18.65
CA GLY A 33 5.11 -12.47 19.24
C GLY A 33 4.94 -11.02 18.79
N GLY A 34 3.71 -10.58 18.50
CA GLY A 34 3.42 -9.22 18.07
C GLY A 34 4.09 -8.87 16.74
N LEU A 35 5.09 -7.99 16.78
CA LEU A 35 5.85 -7.51 15.61
C LEU A 35 6.98 -8.46 15.17
N ALA A 36 7.26 -9.52 15.93
CA ALA A 36 8.30 -10.49 15.60
C ALA A 36 7.92 -11.35 14.37
N GLN A 37 6.63 -11.52 14.08
CA GLN A 37 6.15 -12.24 12.90
C GLN A 37 6.58 -11.59 11.58
N LYS A 38 6.54 -12.37 10.49
CA LYS A 38 6.93 -11.90 9.14
C LYS A 38 6.19 -10.63 8.71
N GLY A 39 4.88 -10.56 8.96
CA GLY A 39 4.07 -9.38 8.64
C GLY A 39 4.36 -8.12 9.49
N GLY A 40 5.18 -8.24 10.54
CA GLY A 40 5.64 -7.12 11.36
C GLY A 40 6.96 -6.51 10.90
N THR A 41 7.53 -6.97 9.77
CA THR A 41 8.85 -6.51 9.26
C THR A 41 8.92 -5.00 9.06
N ARG A 42 7.91 -4.39 8.42
CA ARG A 42 7.86 -2.93 8.22
C ARG A 42 7.73 -2.15 9.52
N LYS A 43 6.95 -2.65 10.47
CA LYS A 43 6.81 -2.00 11.78
C LYS A 43 8.13 -2.00 12.56
N ARG A 44 8.95 -3.05 12.42
CA ARG A 44 10.32 -3.08 12.99
C ARG A 44 11.25 -2.07 12.32
N GLU A 45 11.19 -1.94 10.99
CA GLU A 45 11.90 -0.90 10.24
C GLU A 45 11.50 0.51 10.72
N PHE A 46 10.20 0.77 10.91
CA PHE A 46 9.70 2.06 11.39
C PHE A 46 10.18 2.41 12.81
N ILE A 47 10.32 1.41 13.70
CA ILE A 47 10.88 1.62 15.05
C ILE A 47 12.33 2.10 14.96
N GLU A 48 13.14 1.49 14.09
CA GLU A 48 14.55 1.88 13.92
C GLU A 48 14.69 3.27 13.30
N ASP A 49 13.85 3.61 12.33
CA ASP A 49 13.86 4.94 11.72
C ASP A 49 13.35 6.01 12.68
N ALA A 50 12.37 5.70 13.52
CA ALA A 50 11.90 6.62 14.56
C ALA A 50 13.01 7.03 15.52
N LYS A 51 13.91 6.11 15.89
CA LYS A 51 15.07 6.43 16.74
C LYS A 51 15.97 7.49 16.09
N LYS A 52 16.23 7.36 14.78
CA LYS A 52 17.02 8.33 14.01
C LYS A 52 16.31 9.69 13.94
N ILE A 53 15.00 9.69 13.71
CA ILE A 53 14.17 10.90 13.67
C ILE A 53 14.21 11.65 15.00
N VAL A 54 14.06 10.94 16.12
CA VAL A 54 14.10 11.57 17.45
C VAL A 54 15.48 12.17 17.72
N ALA A 55 16.55 11.44 17.38
CA ALA A 55 17.92 11.92 17.55
C ALA A 55 18.23 13.17 16.70
N SER A 56 17.60 13.34 15.53
CA SER A 56 17.81 14.50 14.66
C SER A 56 16.95 15.72 15.01
N ARG A 57 15.95 15.58 15.89
CA ARG A 57 15.06 16.70 16.27
C ARG A 57 15.70 17.54 17.37
N THR A 58 15.66 18.87 17.22
CA THR A 58 16.31 19.85 18.13
C THR A 58 15.96 19.66 19.61
N VAL A 59 14.68 19.36 19.91
CA VAL A 59 14.19 19.19 21.30
C VAL A 59 13.95 17.70 21.62
N GLY A 60 14.34 16.78 20.72
CA GLY A 60 14.14 15.35 20.91
C GLY A 60 12.66 14.94 20.99
N THR A 61 11.76 15.66 20.33
CA THR A 61 10.31 15.34 20.35
C THR A 61 10.09 13.89 19.88
N PRO A 62 9.35 13.06 20.64
CA PRO A 62 9.16 11.66 20.32
C PRO A 62 8.49 11.45 18.95
N ALA A 63 8.81 10.33 18.31
CA ALA A 63 8.27 9.92 17.01
C ALA A 63 7.47 8.60 17.16
N TYR A 64 7.39 7.79 16.10
CA TYR A 64 6.69 6.51 16.14
C TYR A 64 7.20 5.62 17.27
N ASN A 65 6.30 5.25 18.18
CA ASN A 65 6.55 4.31 19.26
C ASN A 65 5.32 3.38 19.38
N PRO A 66 5.45 2.07 19.09
CA PRO A 66 4.32 1.15 19.17
C PRO A 66 3.77 0.95 20.59
N ASP A 67 4.56 1.28 21.63
CA ASP A 67 4.13 1.19 23.03
C ASP A 67 3.22 2.36 23.42
N VAL A 68 3.26 3.46 22.67
CA VAL A 68 2.38 4.63 22.82
C VAL A 68 1.26 4.54 21.79
N GLY A 69 0.36 3.58 21.99
CA GLY A 69 -0.74 3.30 21.07
C GLY A 69 -1.33 1.92 21.27
N MET A 70 -1.63 1.24 20.16
CA MET A 70 -2.16 -0.12 20.17
C MET A 70 -1.12 -1.13 19.67
N PRO A 71 -0.70 -2.12 20.49
CA PRO A 71 0.24 -3.14 20.05
C PRO A 71 -0.36 -3.98 18.91
N GLN A 72 0.39 -4.07 17.82
CA GLN A 72 -0.01 -4.81 16.62
C GLN A 72 0.51 -6.26 16.66
N GLY A 73 -0.18 -7.15 15.96
CA GLY A 73 0.29 -8.52 15.73
C GLY A 73 -0.12 -9.56 16.77
N GLN A 74 -1.16 -9.28 17.56
CA GLN A 74 -1.82 -10.33 18.37
C GLN A 74 -2.56 -11.35 17.48
N ARG A 75 -2.93 -10.94 16.26
CA ARG A 75 -3.37 -11.82 15.17
C ARG A 75 -2.32 -11.82 14.05
N LEU A 76 -2.49 -12.71 13.09
CA LEU A 76 -1.68 -12.71 11.87
C LEU A 76 -1.78 -11.35 11.15
N LEU A 77 -0.62 -10.75 10.91
CA LEU A 77 -0.45 -9.58 10.03
C LEU A 77 -0.29 -10.09 8.61
N MET A 78 -1.41 -10.25 7.92
CA MET A 78 -1.45 -10.92 6.61
C MET A 78 -0.82 -10.07 5.48
N PRO A 79 -0.17 -10.72 4.50
CA PRO A 79 0.20 -10.07 3.25
C PRO A 79 -1.02 -9.90 2.33
N TYR A 80 -0.87 -9.14 1.25
CA TYR A 80 -1.87 -8.96 0.21
C TYR A 80 -1.32 -9.35 -1.16
N MET A 81 -2.12 -10.05 -1.95
CA MET A 81 -1.85 -10.27 -3.37
C MET A 81 -2.49 -9.12 -4.15
N LEU A 82 -1.75 -8.50 -5.06
CA LEU A 82 -2.34 -7.53 -5.98
C LEU A 82 -3.26 -8.28 -6.95
N ASN A 83 -4.46 -7.73 -7.20
CA ASN A 83 -5.46 -8.42 -8.00
C ASN A 83 -4.92 -8.70 -9.41
N HIS A 84 -5.21 -9.90 -9.93
CA HIS A 84 -4.81 -10.35 -11.27
C HIS A 84 -3.29 -10.40 -11.49
N THR A 85 -2.50 -10.45 -10.41
CA THR A 85 -1.07 -10.70 -10.45
C THR A 85 -0.71 -11.83 -9.48
N ASP A 86 0.57 -12.21 -9.44
CA ASP A 86 1.18 -13.11 -8.47
C ASP A 86 2.04 -12.38 -7.43
N ILE A 87 1.92 -11.05 -7.35
CA ILE A 87 2.76 -10.20 -6.51
C ILE A 87 2.16 -10.12 -5.09
N MET A 88 2.93 -10.61 -4.11
CA MET A 88 2.61 -10.50 -2.69
C MET A 88 3.33 -9.30 -2.06
N CYS A 89 2.59 -8.50 -1.29
CA CYS A 89 3.09 -7.30 -0.63
C CYS A 89 2.70 -7.24 0.84
N TYR A 90 3.45 -6.47 1.63
CA TYR A 90 3.08 -6.16 3.00
C TYR A 90 1.99 -5.07 3.01
N HIS A 91 1.09 -5.14 3.98
CA HIS A 91 0.00 -4.17 4.11
C HIS A 91 0.48 -2.71 4.27
N ASP A 92 1.58 -2.50 4.99
CA ASP A 92 2.18 -1.17 5.19
C ASP A 92 2.72 -0.57 3.87
N ASP A 93 3.09 -1.40 2.89
CA ASP A 93 3.64 -0.99 1.58
C ASP A 93 2.54 -0.51 0.61
N LEU A 94 1.27 -0.69 0.99
CA LEU A 94 0.11 -0.22 0.23
C LEU A 94 -0.43 1.12 0.73
N HIS A 95 0.15 1.70 1.78
CA HIS A 95 -0.14 3.09 2.11
C HIS A 95 0.52 4.00 1.06
N TRP A 96 -0.22 4.93 0.47
CA TRP A 96 0.25 5.73 -0.67
C TRP A 96 1.56 6.50 -0.38
N VAL A 97 1.77 6.96 0.86
CA VAL A 97 3.04 7.62 1.29
C VAL A 97 4.24 6.68 1.12
N ASN A 98 4.05 5.38 1.33
CA ASN A 98 5.09 4.35 1.21
C ASN A 98 5.18 3.75 -0.20
N ASN A 99 4.36 4.23 -1.14
CA ASN A 99 4.23 3.66 -2.47
C ASN A 99 4.32 4.75 -3.55
N ALA A 100 5.50 4.88 -4.16
CA ALA A 100 5.76 5.88 -5.19
C ALA A 100 4.89 5.68 -6.44
N ALA A 101 4.50 4.44 -6.78
CA ALA A 101 3.64 4.19 -7.94
C ALA A 101 2.22 4.74 -7.72
N MET A 102 1.69 4.63 -6.50
CA MET A 102 0.40 5.23 -6.15
C MET A 102 0.44 6.76 -6.22
N GLN A 103 1.53 7.37 -5.75
CA GLN A 103 1.74 8.83 -5.86
C GLN A 103 1.81 9.28 -7.31
N GLN A 104 2.63 8.60 -8.12
CA GLN A 104 2.81 8.96 -9.53
C GLN A 104 1.53 8.81 -10.34
N CYS A 105 0.73 7.78 -10.07
CA CYS A 105 -0.57 7.59 -10.72
C CYS A 105 -1.47 8.82 -10.55
N HIS A 106 -1.57 9.34 -9.32
CA HIS A 106 -2.31 10.57 -9.05
C HIS A 106 -1.66 11.80 -9.70
N ASP A 107 -0.34 11.91 -9.65
CA ASP A 107 0.37 13.05 -10.23
C ASP A 107 0.21 13.15 -11.74
N ASP A 108 0.22 12.02 -12.44
CA ASP A 108 -0.01 11.95 -13.89
C ASP A 108 -1.42 12.39 -14.28
N MET A 109 -2.43 12.00 -13.49
CA MET A 109 -3.80 12.48 -13.70
C MET A 109 -3.89 13.99 -13.43
N ARG A 110 -3.31 14.45 -12.32
CA ARG A 110 -3.40 15.84 -11.87
C ARG A 110 -2.77 16.83 -12.84
N ARG A 111 -1.66 16.45 -13.48
CA ARG A 111 -0.89 17.35 -14.37
C ARG A 111 -1.37 17.35 -15.82
N CYS A 112 -2.38 16.54 -16.17
CA CYS A 112 -2.85 16.38 -17.55
C CYS A 112 -3.96 17.37 -17.89
N ILE A 113 -3.84 18.05 -19.04
CA ILE A 113 -4.88 18.92 -19.62
C ILE A 113 -5.08 18.54 -21.09
N ILE A 114 -6.33 18.59 -21.55
CA ILE A 114 -6.71 18.43 -22.95
C ILE A 114 -7.19 19.78 -23.47
N LEU A 115 -6.56 20.28 -24.53
CA LEU A 115 -6.93 21.54 -25.16
C LEU A 115 -6.91 21.37 -26.69
N GLY A 116 -8.08 21.54 -27.32
CA GLY A 116 -8.21 21.54 -28.77
C GLY A 116 -7.57 22.79 -29.38
N LEU A 117 -7.06 22.66 -30.61
CA LEU A 117 -6.39 23.76 -31.31
C LEU A 117 -7.22 24.36 -32.45
N ASP A 118 -8.43 23.86 -32.69
CA ASP A 118 -9.31 24.33 -33.76
C ASP A 118 -9.64 25.82 -33.64
N ASP A 119 -9.97 26.30 -32.44
CA ASP A 119 -10.24 27.72 -32.19
C ASP A 119 -8.99 28.59 -32.38
N ALA A 120 -7.82 28.10 -31.97
CA ALA A 120 -6.57 28.80 -32.16
C ALA A 120 -6.26 28.95 -33.66
N HIS A 121 -6.42 27.88 -34.44
CA HIS A 121 -6.25 27.90 -35.89
C HIS A 121 -7.30 28.81 -36.56
N GLY A 122 -8.57 28.73 -36.16
CA GLY A 122 -9.61 29.62 -36.67
C GLY A 122 -9.31 31.10 -36.42
N ILE A 123 -8.73 31.45 -35.27
CA ILE A 123 -8.27 32.82 -35.00
C ILE A 123 -7.11 33.22 -35.92
N LEU A 124 -6.14 32.34 -36.15
CA LEU A 124 -5.01 32.61 -37.05
C LEU A 124 -5.50 32.90 -38.47
N GLU A 125 -6.38 32.05 -38.99
CA GLU A 125 -6.90 32.16 -40.36
C GLU A 125 -7.80 33.38 -40.52
N THR A 126 -8.77 33.57 -39.63
CA THR A 126 -9.81 34.59 -39.80
C THR A 126 -9.37 35.99 -39.40
N ARG A 127 -8.51 36.14 -38.39
CA ARG A 127 -8.12 37.47 -37.87
C ARG A 127 -6.74 37.92 -38.31
N LEU A 128 -5.80 36.99 -38.46
CA LEU A 128 -4.42 37.32 -38.81
C LEU A 128 -4.08 36.96 -40.27
N GLY A 129 -4.96 36.24 -40.97
CA GLY A 129 -4.73 35.80 -42.35
C GLY A 129 -3.50 34.89 -42.48
N LYS A 130 -3.17 34.16 -41.40
CA LYS A 130 -2.04 33.22 -41.34
C LYS A 130 -2.50 31.78 -41.47
#